data_AF-K9E2I2-F1
#
_entry.id   AF-K9E2I2-F1
#
_cell.length_a   1.000
_cell.length_b   1.000
_cell.length_c   1.000
_cell.angle_alpha   90.00
_cell.angle_beta   90.00
_cell.angle_gamma   90.00
#
_symmetry.space_group_name_H-M   'P 1'
#
loop_
_entity.id
_entity.type
_entity.pdbx_description
1 polymer ?
#
loop_
_entity_poly.entity_id
_entity_poly.type
_entity_poly.pdbx_seq_one_letter_code
_entity_poly.pdbx_strand_id
1 'polypeptide(L)'
;MKSIFYILFFAFISLFSVKAQDKSSCKVALVQPHLVWGDVKANLSAFDKRVQQCKGCDLIVFPELFTSGCEMKKKDKAEAIRTKDEIASHYPAIIRKMQKWAAQSKALIIGSTIYKEERKYYNCLLTIFPNGDYQYYDKHNCFKKGGFSPGNKQLVFSWKGHRFATYICYDLRFPEWSRNSDQYDTA
;
A
#
# COMPACT_ATOMS: atom_id res chain seq x y z
N MET A 1 -48.98 -4.33 -36.87
CA MET A 1 -48.71 -4.63 -35.45
C MET A 1 -47.32 -5.26 -35.17
N LYS A 2 -46.32 -5.14 -36.05
CA LYS A 2 -44.93 -5.63 -35.77
C LYS A 2 -43.91 -4.52 -35.53
N SER A 3 -44.29 -3.25 -35.77
CA SER A 3 -43.38 -2.11 -35.67
C SER A 3 -43.31 -1.46 -34.28
N ILE A 4 -44.27 -1.73 -33.39
CA ILE A 4 -44.35 -1.11 -32.06
C ILE A 4 -43.45 -1.84 -31.04
N PHE A 5 -43.17 -3.13 -31.27
CA PHE A 5 -42.36 -3.95 -30.35
C PHE A 5 -40.85 -3.62 -30.40
N TYR A 6 -40.34 -3.15 -31.55
CA TYR A 6 -38.93 -2.79 -31.70
C TYR A 6 -38.57 -1.44 -31.04
N ILE A 7 -39.53 -0.51 -30.97
CA ILE A 7 -39.31 0.81 -30.37
C ILE A 7 -39.22 0.70 -28.83
N LEU A 8 -39.97 -0.23 -28.23
CA LEU A 8 -39.93 -0.48 -26.78
C LEU A 8 -38.65 -1.19 -26.32
N PHE A 9 -37.99 -1.99 -27.17
CA PHE A 9 -36.75 -2.67 -26.81
C PHE A 9 -35.53 -1.72 -26.81
N PHE A 10 -35.52 -0.70 -27.68
CA PHE A 10 -34.46 0.31 -27.69
C PHE A 10 -34.56 1.32 -26.54
N ALA A 11 -35.76 1.59 -26.01
CA ALA A 11 -35.95 2.50 -24.87
C ALA A 11 -35.47 1.92 -23.53
N PHE A 12 -35.31 0.60 -23.42
CA PHE A 12 -34.84 -0.04 -22.18
C PHE A 12 -33.32 -0.06 -22.04
N ILE A 13 -32.57 0.07 -23.14
CA ILE A 13 -31.10 0.08 -23.13
C ILE A 13 -30.56 1.47 -22.71
N SER A 14 -31.34 2.55 -22.87
CA SER A 14 -30.92 3.89 -22.47
C SER A 14 -31.03 4.17 -20.96
N LEU A 15 -31.59 3.25 -20.16
CA LEU A 15 -31.74 3.43 -18.70
C LEU A 15 -30.54 2.93 -17.89
N PHE A 16 -29.62 2.20 -18.52
CA PHE A 16 -28.30 1.88 -17.94
C PHE A 16 -27.22 2.71 -18.62
N SER A 17 -27.43 4.02 -18.66
CA SER A 17 -26.28 4.91 -18.76
C SER A 17 -25.50 4.70 -17.47
N VAL A 18 -24.43 3.88 -17.53
CA VAL A 18 -23.41 3.84 -16.49
C VAL A 18 -22.92 5.27 -16.42
N LYS A 19 -23.45 6.05 -15.47
CA LYS A 19 -22.92 7.38 -15.19
C LYS A 19 -21.44 7.14 -14.94
N ALA A 20 -20.59 7.64 -15.83
CA ALA A 20 -19.17 7.74 -15.56
C ALA A 20 -19.07 8.42 -14.20
N GLN A 21 -18.66 7.65 -13.19
CA GLN A 21 -18.50 8.18 -11.85
C GLN A 21 -17.47 9.29 -12.00
N ASP A 22 -17.88 10.53 -11.74
CA ASP A 22 -16.98 11.68 -11.81
C ASP A 22 -15.88 11.46 -10.76
N LYS A 23 -14.76 10.89 -11.21
CA LYS A 23 -13.64 10.53 -10.35
C LYS A 23 -12.99 11.84 -9.93
N SER A 24 -13.39 12.34 -8.77
CA SER A 24 -12.71 13.46 -8.12
C SER A 24 -11.19 13.24 -8.12
N SER A 25 -10.42 14.30 -8.36
CA SER A 25 -8.95 14.22 -8.37
C SER A 25 -8.42 13.71 -7.03
N CYS A 26 -7.55 12.69 -7.04
CA CYS A 26 -6.87 12.20 -5.84
C CYS A 26 -5.48 12.83 -5.73
N LYS A 27 -5.23 13.63 -4.68
CA LYS A 27 -3.93 14.28 -4.47
C LYS A 27 -2.99 13.36 -3.69
N VAL A 28 -1.88 12.98 -4.31
CA VAL A 28 -0.91 12.05 -3.73
C VAL A 28 0.34 12.80 -3.25
N ALA A 29 0.79 12.51 -2.03
CA ALA A 29 2.06 12.97 -1.48
C ALA A 29 3.03 11.79 -1.36
N LEU A 30 4.22 11.94 -1.96
CA LEU A 30 5.31 10.97 -1.83
C LEU A 30 6.30 11.49 -0.78
N VAL A 31 6.52 10.73 0.29
CA VAL A 31 7.35 11.18 1.42
C VAL A 31 8.61 10.34 1.50
N GLN A 32 9.75 10.93 1.17
CA GLN A 32 11.04 10.23 1.09
C GLN A 32 12.14 10.91 1.94
N PRO A 33 12.18 10.67 3.27
CA PRO A 33 13.34 11.02 4.09
C PRO A 33 14.54 10.11 3.80
N HIS A 34 15.72 10.54 4.26
CA HIS A 34 16.84 9.62 4.46
C HIS A 34 16.47 8.61 5.56
N LEU A 35 16.70 7.32 5.31
CA LEU A 35 16.43 6.24 6.25
C LEU A 35 17.67 5.91 7.07
N VAL A 36 17.50 5.83 8.39
CA VAL A 36 18.51 5.30 9.30
C VAL A 36 18.35 3.79 9.36
N TRP A 37 19.36 3.04 8.93
CA TRP A 37 19.24 1.58 8.81
C TRP A 37 18.98 0.90 10.16
N GLY A 38 17.98 0.03 10.19
CA GLY A 38 17.60 -0.74 11.38
C GLY A 38 16.93 0.07 12.51
N ASP A 39 16.96 1.40 12.48
CA ASP A 39 16.44 2.24 13.56
C ASP A 39 14.99 2.67 13.30
N VAL A 40 14.05 1.86 13.81
CA VAL A 40 12.61 2.12 13.71
C VAL A 40 12.23 3.47 14.33
N LYS A 41 12.80 3.82 15.47
CA LYS A 41 12.43 5.04 16.20
C LYS A 41 12.87 6.29 15.46
N ALA A 42 14.11 6.32 14.97
CA ALA A 42 14.65 7.42 14.18
C ALA A 42 13.85 7.61 12.88
N ASN A 43 13.55 6.52 12.18
CA ASN A 43 12.75 6.57 10.96
C ASN A 43 11.34 7.10 11.24
N LEU A 44 10.62 6.56 12.23
CA LEU A 44 9.29 7.05 12.58
C LEU A 44 9.30 8.55 12.94
N SER A 45 10.35 9.05 13.61
CA SER A 45 10.50 10.49 13.88
C SER A 45 10.71 11.31 12.61
N ALA A 46 11.52 10.81 11.67
CA ALA A 46 11.80 11.48 10.40
C ALA A 46 10.55 11.58 9.49
N PHE A 47 9.70 10.55 9.50
CA PHE A 47 8.41 10.55 8.81
C PHE A 47 7.39 11.45 9.50
N ASP A 48 7.33 11.46 10.84
CA ASP A 48 6.38 12.28 11.59
C ASP A 48 6.47 13.77 11.20
N LYS A 49 7.70 14.30 11.16
CA LYS A 49 7.98 15.70 10.76
C LYS A 49 7.49 16.01 9.33
N ARG A 50 7.55 15.04 8.42
CA ARG A 50 7.18 15.21 7.01
C ARG A 50 5.69 15.04 6.77
N VAL A 51 5.06 14.06 7.43
CA VAL A 51 3.60 13.89 7.41
C VAL A 51 2.90 15.18 7.86
N GLN A 52 3.44 15.87 8.88
CA GLN A 52 2.90 17.15 9.33
C GLN A 52 2.88 18.24 8.23
N GLN A 53 3.75 18.14 7.22
CA GLN A 53 3.84 19.06 6.08
C GLN A 53 2.90 18.68 4.93
N CYS A 54 2.37 17.44 4.92
CA CYS A 54 1.41 16.98 3.92
C CYS A 54 0.03 17.61 4.19
N LYS A 55 -0.29 18.71 3.51
CA LYS A 55 -1.58 19.41 3.62
C LYS A 55 -2.42 19.22 2.36
N GLY A 56 -3.72 18.94 2.54
CA GLY A 56 -4.68 18.86 1.44
C GLY A 56 -4.44 17.71 0.46
N CYS A 57 -3.68 16.68 0.86
CA CYS A 57 -3.53 15.43 0.12
C CYS A 57 -4.57 14.40 0.58
N ASP A 58 -4.92 13.49 -0.32
CA ASP A 58 -5.84 12.38 -0.06
C ASP A 58 -5.10 11.07 0.26
N LEU A 59 -3.88 10.92 -0.27
CA LEU A 59 -3.05 9.73 -0.14
C LEU A 59 -1.60 10.13 0.14
N ILE A 60 -0.97 9.49 1.12
CA ILE A 60 0.44 9.65 1.46
C ILE A 60 1.12 8.29 1.26
N VAL A 61 2.20 8.25 0.48
CA VAL A 61 2.94 7.02 0.17
C VAL A 61 4.36 7.12 0.70
N PHE A 62 4.76 6.10 1.46
CA PHE A 62 6.11 5.92 1.99
C PHE A 62 6.90 4.89 1.17
N PRO A 63 8.25 4.92 1.25
CA PRO A 63 9.09 3.94 0.59
C PRO A 63 8.88 2.52 1.14
N GLU A 64 9.38 1.53 0.39
CA GLU A 64 9.53 0.16 0.86
C GLU A 64 10.39 0.12 2.13
N LEU A 65 9.94 -0.65 3.13
CA LEU A 65 10.62 -0.85 4.41
C LEU A 65 10.97 0.48 5.10
N PHE A 66 10.07 1.46 5.05
CA PHE A 66 10.32 2.83 5.53
C PHE A 66 10.73 2.91 7.01
N THR A 67 10.44 1.87 7.79
CA THR A 67 10.78 1.79 9.22
C THR A 67 12.23 1.40 9.46
N SER A 68 12.94 0.82 8.50
CA SER A 68 14.27 0.26 8.72
C SER A 68 15.23 0.40 7.54
N GLY A 69 14.72 0.74 6.36
CA GLY A 69 15.44 0.62 5.10
C GLY A 69 15.69 -0.83 4.69
N CYS A 70 16.16 -1.00 3.45
CA CYS A 70 16.61 -2.29 2.96
C CYS A 70 18.13 -2.39 3.13
N GLU A 71 18.59 -2.92 4.26
CA GLU A 71 20.01 -3.20 4.42
C GLU A 71 20.40 -4.45 3.63
N MET A 72 20.99 -4.24 2.45
CA MET A 72 21.52 -5.31 1.59
C MET A 72 22.97 -5.70 1.93
N LYS A 73 23.54 -5.18 3.02
CA LYS A 73 24.92 -5.51 3.41
C LYS A 73 25.02 -6.98 3.79
N LYS A 74 26.19 -7.57 3.49
CA LYS A 74 26.54 -8.95 3.89
C LYS A 74 26.69 -9.02 5.41
N LYS A 75 25.58 -8.98 6.14
CA LYS A 75 25.52 -9.30 7.57
C LYS A 75 25.66 -10.80 7.75
N ASP A 76 26.21 -11.20 8.89
CA ASP A 76 26.11 -12.58 9.34
C ASP A 76 24.63 -12.99 9.41
N LYS A 77 24.33 -14.27 9.13
CA LYS A 77 22.96 -14.78 9.08
C LYS A 77 22.24 -14.60 10.41
N ALA A 78 22.94 -14.78 11.53
CA ALA A 78 22.34 -14.59 12.85
C ALA A 78 22.03 -13.11 13.12
N GLU A 79 22.90 -12.20 12.69
CA GLU A 79 22.65 -10.76 12.79
C GLU A 79 21.45 -10.33 11.95
N ALA A 80 21.34 -10.80 10.71
CA ALA A 80 20.20 -10.50 9.84
C ALA A 80 18.86 -10.99 10.44
N ILE A 81 18.86 -12.13 11.14
CA ILE A 81 17.68 -12.62 11.85
C ILE A 81 17.35 -11.71 13.04
N ARG A 82 18.35 -11.39 13.89
CA ARG A 82 18.14 -10.51 15.06
C ARG A 82 17.59 -9.14 14.67
N THR A 83 18.14 -8.51 13.63
CA THR A 83 17.64 -7.22 13.15
C THR A 83 16.20 -7.32 12.65
N LYS A 84 15.83 -8.39 11.91
CA LYS A 84 14.43 -8.58 11.46
C LYS A 84 13.48 -8.84 12.62
N ASP A 85 13.91 -9.60 13.62
CA ASP A 85 13.14 -9.81 14.86
C ASP A 85 12.88 -8.51 15.61
N GLU A 86 13.92 -7.69 15.76
CA GLU A 86 13.81 -6.37 16.40
C GLU A 86 12.81 -5.48 15.65
N ILE A 87 12.97 -5.32 14.32
CA ILE A 87 12.07 -4.50 13.51
C ILE A 87 10.63 -5.03 13.58
N ALA A 88 10.44 -6.35 13.45
CA ALA A 88 9.12 -6.97 13.50
C ALA A 88 8.44 -6.81 14.88
N SER A 89 9.21 -6.73 15.96
CA SER A 89 8.67 -6.50 17.31
C SER A 89 7.95 -5.14 17.43
N HIS A 90 8.31 -4.17 16.58
CA HIS A 90 7.66 -2.85 16.53
C HIS A 90 6.36 -2.83 15.72
N TYR A 91 5.95 -3.93 15.08
CA TYR A 91 4.82 -3.95 14.14
C TYR A 91 3.53 -3.33 14.70
N PRO A 92 3.06 -3.66 15.93
CA PRO A 92 1.87 -3.01 16.50
C PRO A 92 2.06 -1.52 16.76
N ALA A 93 3.27 -1.09 17.13
CA ALA A 93 3.58 0.33 17.36
C ALA A 93 3.63 1.12 16.06
N ILE A 94 4.12 0.51 14.97
CA ILE A 94 4.13 1.08 13.63
C ILE A 94 2.71 1.30 13.13
N ILE A 95 1.82 0.31 13.25
CA ILE A 95 0.40 0.45 12.88
C ILE A 95 -0.24 1.61 13.64
N ARG A 96 -0.09 1.65 14.98
CA ARG A 96 -0.63 2.75 15.80
C ARG A 96 -0.09 4.12 15.36
N LYS A 97 1.19 4.20 15.01
CA LYS A 97 1.81 5.43 14.54
C LYS A 97 1.23 5.88 13.19
N MET A 98 1.06 4.95 12.25
CA MET A 98 0.47 5.23 10.95
C MET A 98 -1.03 5.58 11.04
N GLN A 99 -1.79 4.94 11.93
CA GLN A 99 -3.19 5.30 12.22
C GLN A 99 -3.29 6.75 12.73
N LYS A 100 -2.41 7.14 13.65
CA LYS A 100 -2.34 8.53 14.13
C LYS A 100 -2.06 9.50 12.98
N TRP A 101 -1.11 9.19 12.11
CA TRP A 101 -0.79 10.01 10.95
C TRP A 101 -1.97 10.12 9.96
N ALA A 102 -2.66 9.02 9.68
CA ALA A 102 -3.81 8.99 8.77
C ALA A 102 -4.96 9.85 9.30
N ALA A 103 -5.29 9.71 10.60
CA ALA A 103 -6.30 10.52 11.26
C ALA A 103 -5.96 12.02 11.26
N GLN A 104 -4.69 12.37 11.56
CA GLN A 104 -4.23 13.77 11.61
C GLN A 104 -4.20 14.44 10.24
N SER A 105 -3.76 13.73 9.20
CA SER A 105 -3.68 14.24 7.84
C SER A 105 -5.02 14.18 7.10
N LYS A 106 -5.98 13.40 7.60
CA LYS A 106 -7.22 13.01 6.90
C LYS A 106 -6.94 12.36 5.53
N ALA A 107 -5.77 11.73 5.40
CA ALA A 107 -5.30 11.07 4.20
C ALA A 107 -5.09 9.58 4.48
N LEU A 108 -5.30 8.76 3.46
CA LEU A 108 -4.89 7.36 3.50
C LEU A 108 -3.35 7.29 3.51
N ILE A 109 -2.78 6.36 4.25
CA ILE A 109 -1.32 6.19 4.32
C ILE A 109 -0.92 4.79 3.85
N ILE A 110 0.05 4.74 2.95
CA ILE A 110 0.66 3.50 2.46
C ILE A 110 2.14 3.47 2.82
N GLY A 111 2.64 2.35 3.32
CA GLY A 111 4.05 2.10 3.52
C GLY A 111 4.29 0.65 3.93
N SER A 112 5.51 0.13 3.76
CA SER A 112 5.80 -1.25 4.16
C SER A 112 6.80 -1.37 5.32
N THR A 113 6.66 -2.43 6.08
CA THR A 113 7.54 -2.80 7.19
C THR A 113 7.70 -4.32 7.23
N ILE A 114 8.53 -4.81 8.16
CA ILE A 114 8.69 -6.24 8.38
C ILE A 114 7.57 -6.75 9.28
N TYR A 115 6.83 -7.74 8.80
CA TYR A 115 5.92 -8.55 9.59
C TYR A 115 6.55 -9.92 9.85
N LYS A 116 6.31 -10.48 11.04
CA LYS A 116 6.77 -11.83 11.41
C LYS A 116 5.58 -12.66 11.84
N GLU A 117 5.49 -13.85 11.26
CA GLU A 117 4.57 -14.89 11.66
C GLU A 117 5.35 -16.21 11.74
N GLU A 118 5.25 -16.89 12.89
CA GLU A 118 6.05 -18.07 13.20
C GLU A 118 7.57 -17.83 12.99
N ARG A 119 8.17 -18.52 11.99
CA ARG A 119 9.59 -18.41 11.61
C ARG A 119 9.79 -17.70 10.28
N LYS A 120 8.74 -17.07 9.74
CA LYS A 120 8.75 -16.38 8.44
C LYS A 120 8.70 -14.87 8.64
N TYR A 121 9.36 -14.18 7.72
CA TYR A 121 9.34 -12.72 7.64
C TYR A 121 8.71 -12.30 6.32
N TYR A 122 7.86 -11.31 6.36
CA TYR A 122 7.21 -10.73 5.18
C TYR A 122 7.57 -9.26 5.08
N ASN A 123 7.73 -8.78 3.84
CA ASN A 123 7.72 -7.35 3.56
C ASN A 123 6.25 -6.96 3.36
N CYS A 124 5.65 -6.44 4.42
CA CYS A 124 4.23 -6.22 4.55
C CYS A 124 3.92 -4.74 4.33
N LEU A 125 3.27 -4.43 3.23
CA LEU A 125 2.69 -3.12 2.96
C LEU A 125 1.40 -2.98 3.75
N LEU A 126 1.26 -1.84 4.41
CA LEU A 126 0.11 -1.44 5.20
C LEU A 126 -0.60 -0.29 4.47
N THR A 127 -1.91 -0.42 4.30
CA THR A 127 -2.82 0.61 3.79
C THR A 127 -3.70 1.03 4.96
N ILE A 128 -3.48 2.23 5.52
CA ILE A 128 -4.16 2.72 6.72
C ILE A 128 -5.14 3.83 6.36
N PHE A 129 -6.41 3.63 6.72
CA PHE A 129 -7.49 4.58 6.46
C PHE A 129 -7.59 5.63 7.59
N PRO A 130 -8.10 6.84 7.31
CA PRO A 130 -8.27 7.88 8.34
C PRO A 130 -9.21 7.51 9.49
N ASN A 131 -10.10 6.53 9.28
CA ASN A 131 -10.99 6.02 10.33
C ASN A 131 -10.29 5.03 11.29
N GLY A 132 -9.03 4.68 11.02
CA GLY A 132 -8.25 3.74 11.82
C GLY A 132 -8.22 2.31 11.27
N ASP A 133 -9.08 1.95 10.32
CA ASP A 133 -9.03 0.64 9.68
C ASP A 133 -7.75 0.48 8.85
N TYR A 134 -7.34 -0.76 8.63
CA TYR A 134 -6.24 -1.03 7.74
C TYR A 134 -6.37 -2.35 6.98
N GLN A 135 -5.69 -2.39 5.84
CA GLN A 135 -5.50 -3.56 5.01
C GLN A 135 -4.00 -3.77 4.78
N TYR A 136 -3.62 -4.96 4.33
CA TYR A 136 -2.22 -5.29 4.12
C TYR A 136 -1.98 -6.10 2.85
N TYR A 137 -0.74 -6.02 2.37
CA TYR A 137 -0.22 -6.75 1.23
C TYR A 137 1.19 -7.26 1.55
N ASP A 138 1.37 -8.57 1.58
CA ASP A 138 2.69 -9.17 1.66
C ASP A 138 3.31 -9.28 0.27
N LYS A 139 4.53 -8.76 0.12
CA LYS A 139 5.28 -8.76 -1.15
C LYS A 139 5.26 -10.13 -1.81
N HIS A 140 4.81 -10.21 -3.06
CA HIS A 140 4.71 -11.47 -3.78
C HIS A 140 6.09 -11.89 -4.32
N ASN A 141 6.69 -11.03 -5.14
CA ASN A 141 7.97 -11.30 -5.79
C ASN A 141 9.12 -10.86 -4.89
N CYS A 142 9.53 -11.75 -3.98
CA CYS A 142 10.63 -11.49 -3.07
C CYS A 142 12.00 -11.49 -3.79
N PHE A 143 12.81 -10.47 -3.53
CA PHE A 143 14.20 -10.46 -3.96
C PHE A 143 15.00 -11.48 -3.13
N LYS A 144 15.67 -12.45 -3.80
CA LYS A 144 16.31 -13.61 -3.15
C LYS A 144 17.23 -13.25 -1.97
N LYS A 145 17.91 -12.10 -2.02
CA LYS A 145 18.84 -11.68 -0.97
C LYS A 145 18.17 -11.11 0.30
N GLY A 146 16.88 -10.79 0.28
CA GLY A 146 16.17 -10.20 1.43
C GLY A 146 15.76 -11.21 2.51
N GLY A 147 15.64 -12.50 2.15
CA GLY A 147 15.18 -13.54 3.07
C GLY A 147 13.76 -13.27 3.61
N PHE A 148 12.87 -12.85 2.71
CA PHE A 148 11.43 -12.72 2.96
C PHE A 148 10.67 -13.88 2.33
N SER A 149 9.53 -14.22 2.93
CA SER A 149 8.57 -15.17 2.40
C SER A 149 7.61 -14.46 1.44
N PRO A 150 7.21 -15.10 0.33
CA PRO A 150 6.28 -14.49 -0.62
C PRO A 150 4.86 -14.45 -0.05
N GLY A 151 4.18 -13.33 -0.25
CA GLY A 151 2.72 -13.25 -0.13
C GLY A 151 2.03 -13.93 -1.32
N ASN A 152 0.73 -14.15 -1.21
CA ASN A 152 -0.06 -14.90 -2.21
C ASN A 152 -1.37 -14.21 -2.64
N LYS A 153 -1.59 -12.97 -2.23
CA LYS A 153 -2.81 -12.22 -2.53
C LYS A 153 -2.44 -10.83 -3.03
N GLN A 154 -3.08 -10.38 -4.09
CA GLN A 154 -3.08 -8.97 -4.47
C GLN A 154 -3.97 -8.20 -3.50
N LEU A 155 -3.64 -6.92 -3.29
CA LEU A 155 -4.49 -5.99 -2.58
C LEU A 155 -4.99 -4.93 -3.55
N VAL A 156 -6.31 -4.89 -3.71
CA VAL A 156 -7.04 -3.83 -4.41
C VAL A 156 -8.03 -3.21 -3.44
N PHE A 157 -8.05 -1.88 -3.34
CA PHE A 157 -8.96 -1.16 -2.45
C PHE A 157 -9.48 0.12 -3.09
N SER A 158 -10.61 0.64 -2.61
CA SER A 158 -11.22 1.88 -3.11
C SER A 158 -10.94 3.06 -2.19
N TRP A 159 -10.49 4.18 -2.76
CA TRP A 159 -10.31 5.44 -2.04
C TRP A 159 -10.60 6.63 -2.95
N LYS A 160 -11.42 7.59 -2.49
CA LYS A 160 -11.79 8.80 -3.24
C LYS A 160 -12.35 8.53 -4.65
N GLY A 161 -13.08 7.42 -4.81
CA GLY A 161 -13.66 7.01 -6.09
C GLY A 161 -12.68 6.32 -7.06
N HIS A 162 -11.45 6.03 -6.63
CA HIS A 162 -10.45 5.28 -7.39
C HIS A 162 -10.22 3.91 -6.77
N ARG A 163 -10.09 2.88 -7.60
CA ARG A 163 -9.59 1.56 -7.23
C ARG A 163 -8.06 1.55 -7.35
N PHE A 164 -7.37 1.33 -6.24
CA PHE A 164 -5.91 1.23 -6.18
C PHE A 164 -5.48 -0.21 -6.04
N ALA A 165 -4.54 -0.65 -6.87
CA ALA A 165 -3.73 -1.83 -6.60
C ALA A 165 -2.43 -1.43 -5.88
N THR A 166 -1.82 -2.36 -5.16
CA THR A 166 -0.53 -2.12 -4.50
C THR A 166 0.48 -3.18 -4.88
N TYR A 167 1.71 -2.72 -5.09
CA TYR A 167 2.85 -3.54 -5.45
C TYR A 167 4.10 -3.02 -4.72
N ILE A 168 5.04 -3.91 -4.39
CA ILE A 168 6.27 -3.52 -3.70
C ILE A 168 7.46 -3.78 -4.60
N CYS A 169 8.05 -2.72 -5.15
CA CYS A 169 9.39 -2.70 -5.73
C CYS A 169 9.63 -3.79 -6.81
N TYR A 170 10.13 -4.96 -6.41
CA TYR A 170 10.50 -6.04 -7.34
C TYR A 170 9.28 -6.65 -8.05
N ASP A 171 8.07 -6.50 -7.47
CA ASP A 171 6.81 -6.87 -8.14
C ASP A 171 6.64 -6.20 -9.51
N LEU A 172 7.19 -4.99 -9.70
CA LEU A 172 7.09 -4.24 -10.96
C LEU A 172 7.78 -4.93 -12.14
N ARG A 173 8.63 -5.93 -11.90
CA ARG A 173 9.32 -6.69 -12.96
C ARG A 173 8.54 -7.89 -13.47
N PHE A 174 7.38 -8.18 -12.88
CA PHE A 174 6.56 -9.36 -13.17
C PHE A 174 5.21 -8.90 -13.72
N PRO A 175 5.09 -8.69 -15.05
CA PRO A 175 3.86 -8.18 -15.66
C PRO A 175 2.67 -9.10 -15.48
N GLU A 176 2.86 -10.38 -15.17
CA GLU A 176 1.81 -11.31 -14.76
C GLU A 176 1.17 -10.93 -13.42
N TRP A 177 1.93 -10.30 -12.53
CA TRP A 177 1.47 -9.88 -11.21
C TRP A 177 0.86 -8.48 -11.24
N SER A 178 1.35 -7.59 -12.10
CA SER A 178 0.87 -6.21 -12.24
C SER A 178 -0.06 -5.98 -13.43
N ARG A 179 -0.57 -7.05 -14.06
CA ARG A 179 -1.49 -6.92 -15.20
C ARG A 179 -2.82 -6.34 -14.73
N ASN A 180 -3.20 -5.21 -15.30
CA ASN A 180 -4.54 -4.66 -15.10
C ASN A 180 -5.53 -5.27 -16.11
N SER A 181 -6.39 -6.18 -15.64
CA SER A 181 -7.52 -6.72 -16.39
C SER A 181 -8.85 -6.10 -15.91
N ASP A 182 -8.90 -4.77 -15.89
CA ASP A 182 -9.99 -3.93 -15.33
C ASP A 182 -10.28 -4.15 -13.83
N GLN A 183 -9.25 -4.55 -13.08
CA GLN A 183 -9.37 -4.78 -11.65
C GLN A 183 -9.18 -3.50 -10.84
N TYR A 184 -8.40 -2.55 -11.35
CA TYR A 184 -8.08 -1.30 -10.67
C TYR A 184 -7.92 -0.15 -11.66
N ASP A 185 -7.90 1.07 -11.14
CA ASP A 185 -7.75 2.29 -11.94
C ASP A 185 -6.32 2.83 -11.87
N THR A 186 -5.67 2.69 -10.70
CA THR A 186 -4.30 3.15 -10.43
C THR A 186 -3.52 2.07 -9.67
N ALA A 187 -2.21 2.00 -9.87
CA ALA A 187 -1.28 1.11 -9.15
C ALA A 187 -0.04 1.87 -8.69
#